data_AF-A0A3B0RX95-F1
#
_entry.id   AF-A0A3B0RX95-F1
#
_cell.length_a   1.000
_cell.length_b   1.000
_cell.length_c   1.000
_cell.angle_alpha   90.00
_cell.angle_beta   90.00
_cell.angle_gamma   90.00
#
_symmetry.space_group_name_H-M   'P 1'
#
loop_
_entity.id
_entity.type
_entity.pdbx_description
1 polymer ?
#
loop_
_entity_poly.entity_id
_entity_poly.type
_entity_poly.pdbx_seq_one_letter_code
_entity_poly.pdbx_strand_id
1 'polypeptide(L)'
;MTDSSTRRTDSGRTLTDEDLEALAAEVAEKDYDVDVLKKRRRGRPLMGSGPAEVVPVRIDPELLAAIESRAEADHATTSEIIREAIRRFLDVA
;
A
#
# COMPACT_ATOMS: atom_id res chain seq x y z
N MET A 1 27.59 -32.48 -2.21
CA MET A 1 26.86 -31.81 -1.12
C MET A 1 26.46 -30.46 -1.66
N THR A 2 25.21 -30.33 -2.09
CA THR A 2 24.68 -29.12 -2.72
C THR A 2 24.56 -28.03 -1.65
N ASP A 3 25.09 -26.86 -1.98
CA ASP A 3 25.13 -25.66 -1.14
C ASP A 3 23.70 -25.21 -0.83
N SER A 4 23.31 -25.19 0.44
CA SER A 4 21.94 -24.86 0.87
C SER A 4 21.69 -23.37 0.65
N SER A 5 20.97 -23.05 -0.42
CA SER A 5 20.76 -21.67 -0.85
C SER A 5 19.63 -21.03 -0.03
N THR A 6 20.00 -20.23 0.98
CA THR A 6 19.02 -19.50 1.79
C THR A 6 18.44 -18.32 0.99
N ARG A 7 17.11 -18.23 0.92
CA ARG A 7 16.39 -17.17 0.19
C ARG A 7 15.63 -16.28 1.16
N ARG A 8 15.73 -14.95 1.04
CA ARG A 8 15.04 -14.01 1.94
C ARG A 8 13.77 -13.45 1.30
N THR A 9 12.66 -13.48 2.03
CA THR A 9 11.39 -12.87 1.64
C THR A 9 11.34 -11.38 1.99
N ASP A 10 10.44 -10.64 1.35
CA ASP A 10 10.17 -9.21 1.65
C ASP A 10 9.72 -8.99 3.11
N SER A 11 9.04 -9.98 3.70
CA SER A 11 8.68 -9.98 5.13
C SER A 11 9.87 -10.22 6.09
N GLY A 12 11.08 -10.39 5.56
CA GLY A 12 12.29 -10.63 6.33
C GLY A 12 12.53 -12.10 6.72
N ARG A 13 11.62 -13.02 6.42
CA ARG A 13 11.78 -14.46 6.66
C ARG A 13 12.81 -15.07 5.72
N THR A 14 13.65 -15.96 6.25
CA THR A 14 14.61 -16.77 5.48
C THR A 14 14.00 -18.14 5.18
N LEU A 15 13.94 -18.51 3.92
CA LEU A 15 13.50 -19.80 3.41
C LEU A 15 14.71 -20.70 3.20
N THR A 16 14.61 -21.93 3.72
CA THR A 16 15.52 -23.03 3.42
C THR A 16 15.07 -23.79 2.17
N ASP A 17 15.91 -24.68 1.65
CA ASP A 17 15.52 -25.51 0.51
C ASP A 17 14.42 -26.53 0.89
N GLU A 18 14.40 -27.01 2.15
CA GLU A 18 13.32 -27.87 2.69
C GLU A 18 11.98 -27.14 2.71
N ASP A 19 11.96 -25.85 3.08
CA ASP A 19 10.73 -25.03 3.05
C ASP A 19 10.17 -24.92 1.62
N LEU A 20 11.05 -24.84 0.62
CA LEU A 20 10.65 -24.75 -0.78
C LEU A 20 10.12 -26.07 -1.32
N GLU A 21 10.69 -27.20 -0.91
CA GLU A 21 10.17 -28.52 -1.26
C GLU A 21 8.79 -28.75 -0.65
N ALA A 22 8.59 -28.38 0.61
CA ALA A 22 7.30 -28.45 1.28
C ALA A 22 6.24 -27.56 0.58
N LEU A 23 6.62 -26.33 0.21
CA LEU A 23 5.78 -25.43 -0.57
C LEU A 23 5.44 -26.01 -1.95
N ALA A 24 6.40 -26.63 -2.63
CA ALA A 24 6.18 -27.24 -3.94
C ALA A 24 5.20 -28.42 -3.88
N ALA A 25 5.33 -29.28 -2.85
CA ALA A 25 4.41 -30.38 -2.61
C ALA A 25 2.99 -29.88 -2.31
N GLU A 26 2.87 -28.87 -1.44
CA GLU A 26 1.58 -28.25 -1.14
C GLU A 26 0.91 -27.67 -2.40
N VAL A 27 1.69 -26.98 -3.24
CA VAL A 27 1.18 -26.34 -4.46
C VAL A 27 0.77 -27.34 -5.52
N ALA A 28 1.39 -28.52 -5.58
CA ALA A 28 1.02 -29.57 -6.51
C ALA A 28 -0.32 -30.24 -6.16
N GLU A 29 -0.67 -30.31 -4.88
CA GLU A 29 -1.86 -31.03 -4.40
C GLU A 29 -3.09 -30.12 -4.21
N LYS A 30 -2.89 -28.84 -3.91
CA LYS A 30 -3.98 -27.90 -3.66
C LYS A 30 -4.42 -27.16 -4.92
N ASP A 31 -5.74 -27.12 -5.14
CA ASP A 31 -6.35 -26.27 -6.17
C ASP A 31 -6.50 -24.84 -5.62
N TYR A 32 -5.62 -23.93 -6.05
CA TYR A 32 -5.69 -22.53 -5.65
C TYR A 32 -6.56 -21.74 -6.62
N ASP A 33 -7.44 -20.92 -6.08
CA ASP A 33 -8.16 -19.92 -6.87
C ASP A 33 -7.17 -18.87 -7.43
N VAL A 34 -6.79 -19.07 -8.69
CA VAL A 34 -5.86 -18.19 -9.42
C VAL A 34 -6.40 -16.77 -9.58
N ASP A 35 -7.72 -16.58 -9.59
CA ASP A 35 -8.34 -15.26 -9.73
C ASP A 35 -8.19 -14.46 -8.43
N VAL A 36 -8.33 -15.12 -7.28
CA VAL A 36 -8.04 -14.51 -5.96
C VAL A 36 -6.55 -14.17 -5.82
N LEU A 37 -5.66 -15.07 -6.24
CA LEU A 37 -4.21 -14.83 -6.18
C LEU A 37 -3.76 -13.68 -7.08
N LYS A 38 -4.35 -13.56 -8.27
CA LYS A 38 -4.10 -12.45 -9.20
C LYS A 38 -4.80 -11.15 -8.80
N LYS A 39 -5.79 -11.20 -7.88
CA LYS A 39 -6.55 -10.03 -7.40
C LYS A 39 -5.69 -9.01 -6.66
N ARG A 40 -4.45 -9.36 -6.26
CA ARG A 40 -3.43 -8.37 -5.88
C ARG A 40 -3.22 -7.42 -7.06
N ARG A 41 -3.90 -6.28 -7.01
CA ARG A 41 -3.78 -5.18 -7.96
C ARG A 41 -2.31 -4.75 -8.02
N ARG A 42 -1.55 -5.27 -9.00
CA ARG A 42 -0.23 -4.73 -9.31
C ARG A 42 -0.43 -3.31 -9.82
N GLY A 43 0.20 -2.34 -9.16
CA GLY A 43 0.11 -0.92 -9.53
C GLY A 43 -0.06 -0.01 -8.32
N ARG A 44 -0.10 1.30 -8.58
CA ARG A 44 -0.41 2.29 -7.54
C ARG A 44 -1.83 2.02 -7.00
N PRO A 45 -2.03 1.97 -5.68
CA PRO A 45 -3.36 1.85 -5.10
C PRO A 45 -4.31 2.91 -5.68
N LEU A 46 -5.54 2.48 -5.99
CA LEU A 46 -6.61 3.41 -6.36
C LEU A 46 -6.97 4.28 -5.15
N MET A 47 -7.39 5.52 -5.39
CA MET A 47 -8.04 6.35 -4.38
C MET A 47 -9.52 6.48 -4.77
N GLY A 48 -10.40 5.85 -4.00
CA GLY A 48 -11.83 5.79 -4.33
C GLY A 48 -12.12 4.88 -5.53
N SER A 49 -12.83 5.40 -6.53
CA SER A 49 -13.25 4.64 -7.73
C SER A 49 -12.17 4.47 -8.79
N GLY A 50 -11.02 5.18 -8.68
CA GLY A 50 -10.02 5.23 -9.74
C GLY A 50 -8.62 5.65 -9.28
N PRO A 51 -7.68 5.79 -10.23
CA PRO A 51 -6.36 6.33 -9.94
C PRO A 51 -6.47 7.79 -9.48
N ALA A 52 -5.65 8.19 -8.51
CA ALA A 52 -5.58 9.58 -8.07
C ALA A 52 -4.91 10.45 -9.14
N GLU A 53 -5.48 11.63 -9.40
CA GLU A 53 -4.88 12.68 -10.22
C GLU A 53 -4.25 13.75 -9.32
N VAL A 54 -3.10 14.30 -9.74
CA VAL A 54 -2.40 15.37 -9.00
C VAL A 54 -2.85 16.72 -9.54
N VAL A 55 -3.56 17.48 -8.71
CA VAL A 55 -4.01 18.85 -9.03
C VAL A 55 -3.09 19.86 -8.34
N PRO A 56 -2.29 20.65 -9.07
CA PRO A 56 -1.44 21.67 -8.47
C PRO A 56 -2.27 22.89 -8.02
N VAL A 57 -2.10 23.31 -6.76
CA VAL A 57 -2.80 24.45 -6.16
C VAL A 57 -1.78 25.39 -5.52
N ARG A 58 -1.94 26.71 -5.70
CA ARG A 58 -1.15 27.71 -4.99
C ARG A 58 -1.77 27.98 -3.63
N ILE A 59 -0.97 27.85 -2.59
CA ILE A 59 -1.36 28.04 -1.19
C ILE A 59 -0.42 29.09 -0.61
N ASP A 60 -0.95 30.07 0.10
CA ASP A 60 -0.15 31.07 0.82
C ASP A 60 0.59 30.41 2.01
N PRO A 61 1.72 30.99 2.45
CA PRO A 61 2.55 30.36 3.48
C PRO A 61 1.85 30.23 4.85
N GLU A 62 0.91 31.12 5.18
CA GLU A 62 0.19 31.09 6.46
C GLU A 62 -0.78 29.91 6.48
N LEU A 63 -1.52 29.70 5.38
CA LEU A 63 -2.40 28.55 5.23
C LEU A 63 -1.63 27.22 5.18
N LEU A 64 -0.46 27.18 4.53
CA LEU A 64 0.38 25.99 4.54
C LEU A 64 0.80 25.60 5.97
N ALA A 65 1.26 26.58 6.76
CA ALA A 65 1.63 26.35 8.16
C ALA A 65 0.45 25.86 9.01
N ALA A 66 -0.75 26.37 8.78
CA ALA A 66 -1.95 25.90 9.46
C ALA A 66 -2.30 24.44 9.11
N ILE A 67 -2.13 24.04 7.85
CA ILE A 67 -2.35 22.65 7.40
C ILE A 67 -1.31 21.72 8.05
N GLU A 68 -0.03 22.11 8.08
CA GLU A 68 1.04 21.32 8.69
C GLU A 68 0.81 21.12 10.19
N SER A 69 0.49 22.20 10.92
CA SER A 69 0.16 22.10 12.35
C SER A 69 -1.03 21.17 12.60
N ARG A 70 -2.05 21.19 11.73
CA ARG A 70 -3.19 20.29 11.82
C ARG A 70 -2.82 18.84 11.53
N ALA A 71 -1.97 18.61 10.53
CA ALA A 71 -1.49 17.28 10.16
C ALA A 71 -0.69 16.64 11.31
N GLU A 72 0.17 17.41 11.97
CA GLU A 72 0.89 16.98 13.16
C GLU A 72 -0.04 16.61 14.32
N ALA A 73 -1.04 17.46 14.61
CA ALA A 73 -2.01 17.23 15.68
C ALA A 73 -2.86 15.97 15.47
N ASP A 74 -3.24 15.68 14.21
CA ASP A 74 -4.09 14.55 13.86
C ASP A 74 -3.28 13.27 13.51
N HIS A 75 -1.94 13.32 13.61
CA HIS A 75 -1.03 12.26 13.16
C HIS A 75 -1.32 11.80 11.71
N ALA A 76 -1.70 12.74 10.85
CA ALA A 76 -2.10 12.51 9.47
C ALA A 76 -1.12 13.20 8.51
N THR A 77 -1.23 12.89 7.22
CA THR A 77 -0.46 13.59 6.18
C THR A 77 -1.13 14.90 5.78
N THR A 78 -0.33 15.88 5.33
CA THR A 78 -0.83 17.15 4.76
C THR A 78 -1.89 16.92 3.68
N SER A 79 -1.66 15.91 2.81
CA SER A 79 -2.59 15.56 1.74
C SER A 79 -3.91 14.96 2.25
N GLU A 80 -3.91 14.26 3.38
CA GLU A 80 -5.14 13.76 4.00
C GLU A 80 -5.97 14.90 4.58
N ILE A 81 -5.34 15.82 5.31
CA ILE A 81 -6.00 17.02 5.84
C ILE A 81 -6.62 17.85 4.72
N ILE A 82 -5.89 18.09 3.63
CA ILE A 82 -6.40 18.83 2.48
C ILE A 82 -7.62 18.13 1.86
N ARG A 83 -7.53 16.81 1.62
CA ARG A 83 -8.66 16.05 1.05
C ARG A 83 -9.87 16.05 1.97
N GLU A 84 -9.66 15.90 3.27
CA GLU A 84 -10.73 15.96 4.25
C GLU A 84 -11.39 17.34 4.32
N ALA A 85 -10.60 18.42 4.30
CA ALA A 85 -11.12 19.78 4.24
C ALA A 85 -11.99 20.00 2.99
N ILE A 86 -11.54 19.52 1.82
CA ILE A 86 -12.33 19.60 0.57
C ILE A 86 -13.63 18.79 0.68
N ARG A 87 -13.57 17.56 1.22
CA ARG A 87 -14.76 16.72 1.45
C ARG A 87 -15.79 17.40 2.34
N ARG A 88 -15.34 17.97 3.47
CA ARG A 88 -16.18 18.72 4.39
C ARG A 88 -16.73 20.01 3.77
N PHE A 89 -15.94 20.70 2.95
CA PHE A 89 -16.37 21.92 2.27
C PHE A 89 -17.41 21.66 1.17
N LEU A 90 -17.31 20.52 0.48
CA LEU A 90 -18.24 20.14 -0.60
C LEU A 90 -19.39 19.24 -0.11
N ASP A 91 -19.47 18.94 1.18
CA ASP A 91 -20.44 18.00 1.78
C ASP A 91 -20.46 16.62 1.10
N VAL A 92 -19.27 16.11 0.73
CA VAL A 92 -19.11 14.79 0.08
C VAL A 92 -18.32 13.86 0.99
N ALA A 93 -18.93 12.73 1.38
CA ALA A 93 -18.33 11.72 2.27
C ALA A 93 -17.27 10.86 1.55
#